data_AF-A0A1G1DRY2-F1
#
_entry.id   AF-A0A1G1DRY2-F1
#
_cell.length_a   1.000
_cell.length_b   1.000
_cell.length_c   1.000
_cell.angle_alpha   90.00
_cell.angle_beta   90.00
_cell.angle_gamma   90.00
#
_symmetry.space_group_name_H-M   'P 1'
#
loop_
_entity.id
_entity.type
_entity.pdbx_description
1 polymer ?
#
loop_
_entity_poly.entity_id
_entity_poly.type
_entity_poly.pdbx_seq_one_letter_code
_entity_poly.pdbx_strand_id
1 'polypeptide(L)'
;MTKTIEAVYENGVFKPVKKVKLPEHKRVKLTISPTKPVEPIEEDEEATKRLVERQRKAFLKIAGTASSGLSDVSRNHDKYLYGEPCGRK
;
A
#
# COMPACT_ATOMS: atom_id res chain seq x y z
N MET A 1 -28.30 -8.90 25.24
CA MET A 1 -27.98 -9.50 23.92
C MET A 1 -26.48 -9.63 23.79
N THR A 2 -26.01 -10.81 23.42
CA THR A 2 -24.60 -11.08 23.08
C THR A 2 -24.29 -10.47 21.71
N LYS A 3 -23.11 -9.86 21.57
CA LYS A 3 -22.61 -9.32 20.31
C LYS A 3 -21.24 -9.90 20.05
N THR A 4 -21.02 -10.41 18.85
CA THR A 4 -19.70 -10.88 18.40
C THR A 4 -18.98 -9.71 17.74
N ILE A 5 -17.74 -9.46 18.14
CA ILE A 5 -16.90 -8.39 17.61
C ILE A 5 -15.63 -9.04 17.08
N GLU A 6 -15.33 -8.81 15.81
CA GLU A 6 -14.07 -9.23 15.20
C GLU A 6 -12.97 -8.25 15.61
N ALA A 7 -11.86 -8.80 16.10
CA ALA A 7 -10.71 -8.04 16.55
C ALA A 7 -9.40 -8.77 16.23
N VAL A 8 -8.37 -7.98 15.94
CA VAL A 8 -6.99 -8.45 15.78
C VAL A 8 -6.26 -8.23 17.10
N TYR A 9 -5.52 -9.24 17.55
CA TYR A 9 -4.69 -9.12 18.74
C TYR A 9 -3.28 -8.68 18.34
N GLU A 10 -2.90 -7.46 18.72
CA GLU A 10 -1.60 -6.87 18.40
C GLU A 10 -1.01 -6.21 19.64
N ASN A 11 0.26 -6.51 19.94
CA ASN A 11 1.02 -5.89 21.04
C ASN A 11 0.31 -5.95 22.41
N GLY A 12 -0.41 -7.03 22.71
CA GLY A 12 -1.14 -7.17 23.98
C GLY A 12 -2.52 -6.51 24.01
N VAL A 13 -2.99 -5.91 22.90
CA VAL A 13 -4.25 -5.17 22.83
C VAL A 13 -5.16 -5.78 21.77
N PHE A 14 -6.43 -6.02 22.11
CA PHE A 14 -7.46 -6.42 21.16
C PHE A 14 -7.99 -5.20 20.41
N LYS A 15 -7.63 -5.07 19.13
CA LYS A 15 -8.05 -3.98 18.25
C LYS A 15 -9.24 -4.44 17.39
N PRO A 16 -10.43 -3.82 17.50
CA PRO A 16 -11.56 -4.21 16.69
C PRO A 16 -11.35 -3.84 15.22
N VAL A 17 -11.75 -4.72 14.29
CA VAL A 17 -11.64 -4.48 12.83
C VAL A 17 -12.57 -3.34 12.38
N LYS A 18 -13.71 -3.18 13.06
CA LYS A 18 -14.70 -2.12 12.82
C LYS A 18 -14.94 -1.31 14.09
N LYS A 19 -15.24 -0.02 13.93
CA LYS A 19 -15.54 0.87 15.07
C LYS A 19 -16.75 0.34 15.84
N VAL A 20 -16.55 0.02 17.12
CA VAL A 20 -17.61 -0.48 17.99
C VAL A 20 -18.13 0.66 18.87
N LYS A 21 -19.46 0.80 18.98
CA LYS A 21 -20.10 1.69 19.94
C LYS A 21 -20.34 0.93 21.25
N LEU A 22 -19.37 1.00 22.16
CA LEU A 22 -19.48 0.53 23.54
C LEU A 22 -19.23 1.71 24.50
N PRO A 23 -19.99 1.81 25.61
CA PRO A 23 -19.71 2.82 26.62
C PRO A 23 -18.36 2.53 27.30
N GLU A 24 -17.69 3.61 27.69
CA GLU A 24 -16.42 3.53 28.41
C GLU A 24 -16.57 2.80 29.75
N HIS A 25 -15.48 2.23 30.26
CA HIS A 25 -15.41 1.50 31.53
C HIS A 25 -16.34 0.27 31.64
N LYS A 26 -16.82 -0.26 30.51
CA LYS A 26 -17.66 -1.47 30.52
C LYS A 26 -16.81 -2.74 30.58
N ARG A 27 -17.03 -3.55 31.61
CA ARG A 27 -16.45 -4.90 31.69
C ARG A 27 -17.12 -5.82 30.68
N VAL A 28 -16.32 -6.51 29.86
CA VAL A 28 -16.79 -7.47 28.85
C VAL A 28 -16.12 -8.82 29.07
N LYS A 29 -16.83 -9.91 28.75
CA LYS A 29 -16.27 -11.26 28.71
C LYS A 29 -15.85 -11.56 27.27
N LEU A 30 -14.60 -11.94 27.07
CA LEU A 30 -14.07 -12.32 25.77
C LEU A 30 -14.26 -13.83 25.56
N THR A 31 -14.69 -14.20 24.37
CA THR A 31 -14.68 -15.60 23.91
C THR A 31 -13.77 -15.63 22.69
N ILE A 32 -12.65 -16.36 22.79
CA ILE A 32 -11.69 -16.50 21.70
C ILE A 32 -12.09 -17.74 20.90
N SER A 33 -12.62 -17.52 19.71
CA SER A 33 -12.83 -18.58 18.72
C SER A 33 -11.71 -18.51 17.69
N PRO A 34 -10.99 -19.62 17.43
CA PRO A 34 -10.00 -19.66 16.36
C PRO A 34 -10.70 -19.38 15.02
N THR A 35 -10.51 -18.17 14.50
CA THR A 35 -10.84 -17.82 13.12
C THR A 35 -9.68 -18.25 12.25
N LYS A 36 -9.95 -18.68 11.02
CA LYS A 36 -8.90 -19.01 10.05
C LYS A 36 -7.88 -17.85 10.05
N PRO A 37 -6.57 -18.12 10.13
CA PRO A 37 -5.57 -17.08 9.93
C PRO A 37 -5.99 -16.33 8.67
N VAL A 38 -5.95 -15.00 8.70
CA VAL A 38 -5.88 -14.26 7.44
C VAL A 38 -4.57 -14.75 6.86
N GLU A 39 -4.65 -15.70 5.94
CA GLU A 39 -3.49 -16.17 5.20
C GLU A 39 -2.83 -14.89 4.69
N PRO A 40 -1.53 -14.69 4.94
CA PRO A 40 -0.82 -13.68 4.19
C PRO A 40 -1.17 -14.00 2.75
N ILE A 41 -1.84 -13.07 2.09
CA ILE A 41 -2.18 -13.21 0.68
C ILE A 41 -0.85 -13.61 0.06
N GLU A 42 -0.76 -14.81 -0.50
CA GLU A 42 0.38 -15.18 -1.33
C GLU A 42 0.34 -14.15 -2.44
N GLU A 43 1.09 -13.07 -2.26
CA GLU A 43 1.20 -12.01 -3.23
C GLU A 43 1.95 -12.66 -4.37
N ASP A 44 1.22 -13.22 -5.33
CA ASP A 44 1.75 -13.56 -6.64
C ASP A 44 2.52 -12.32 -7.10
N GLU A 45 3.85 -12.35 -6.99
CA GLU A 45 4.67 -11.17 -7.25
C GLU A 45 4.41 -10.64 -8.66
N GLU A 46 4.00 -11.53 -9.58
CA GLU A 46 3.59 -11.17 -10.92
C GLU A 46 2.27 -10.40 -10.97
N ALA A 47 1.29 -10.76 -10.15
CA ALA A 47 0.01 -10.07 -10.08
C ALA A 47 0.16 -8.66 -9.48
N THR A 48 0.99 -8.53 -8.44
CA THR A 48 1.31 -7.22 -7.84
C THR A 48 2.10 -6.34 -8.82
N LYS A 49 3.10 -6.88 -9.52
CA LYS A 49 3.83 -6.18 -10.60
C LYS A 49 2.88 -5.67 -11.69
N ARG A 50 1.95 -6.50 -12.17
CA ARG A 50 0.95 -6.11 -13.20
C ARG A 50 0.00 -5.01 -12.71
N LEU A 51 -0.40 -5.04 -11.43
CA LEU A 51 -1.24 -3.99 -10.84
C LEU A 51 -0.49 -2.66 -10.75
N VAL A 52 0.76 -2.70 -10.28
CA VAL A 52 1.64 -1.53 -10.21
C VAL A 52 1.88 -0.94 -11.61
N GLU A 53 2.09 -1.77 -12.62
CA GLU A 53 2.26 -1.33 -14.01
C GLU A 53 1.00 -0.63 -14.57
N ARG A 54 -0.19 -1.16 -14.29
CA ARG A 54 -1.46 -0.53 -14.70
C ARG A 54 -1.67 0.81 -14.01
N GLN A 55 -1.42 0.87 -12.70
CA GLN A 55 -1.52 2.11 -11.93
C GLN A 55 -0.52 3.14 -12.44
N ARG A 56 0.75 2.74 -12.64
CA ARG A 56 1.78 3.59 -13.25
C ARG A 56 1.31 4.13 -14.60
N LYS A 57 0.83 3.27 -15.51
CA LYS A 57 0.33 3.70 -16.83
C LYS A 57 -0.82 4.70 -16.73
N ALA A 58 -1.75 4.50 -15.79
CA ALA A 58 -2.85 5.43 -15.56
C ALA A 58 -2.34 6.78 -15.00
N PHE A 59 -1.43 6.76 -14.03
CA PHE A 59 -0.80 7.97 -13.50
C PHE A 59 0.01 8.72 -14.56
N LEU A 60 0.77 8.03 -15.40
CA LEU A 60 1.51 8.64 -16.51
C LEU A 60 0.57 9.31 -17.53
N LYS A 61 -0.64 8.75 -17.73
CA LYS A 61 -1.67 9.33 -18.59
C LYS A 61 -2.29 10.59 -17.99
N ILE A 62 -2.48 10.64 -16.66
CA ILE A 62 -3.10 11.78 -15.96
C ILE A 62 -2.08 12.92 -15.76
N ALA A 63 -0.85 12.59 -15.37
CA ALA A 63 0.13 13.58 -14.95
C ALA A 63 0.79 14.34 -16.12
N GLY A 64 0.54 13.94 -17.38
CA GLY A 64 1.13 14.56 -18.58
C GLY A 64 2.66 14.50 -18.64
N THR A 65 3.32 13.89 -17.64
CA THR A 65 4.75 14.02 -17.35
C THR A 65 5.61 12.96 -18.05
N ALA A 66 4.99 12.03 -18.79
CA ALA A 66 5.67 10.83 -19.26
C ALA A 66 5.36 10.40 -20.69
N SER A 67 4.87 11.31 -21.54
CA SER A 67 4.84 11.08 -22.99
C SER A 67 6.24 11.03 -23.61
N SER A 68 7.28 11.48 -22.90
CA SER A 68 8.67 11.50 -23.39
C SER A 68 9.37 10.14 -23.35
N GLY A 69 8.87 9.16 -22.59
CA GLY A 69 9.53 7.86 -22.40
C GLY A 69 10.84 7.91 -21.61
N LEU A 70 11.24 9.08 -21.11
CA LEU A 70 12.47 9.28 -20.33
C LEU A 70 12.21 8.89 -18.88
N SER A 71 12.84 7.80 -18.44
CA SER A 71 12.67 7.24 -17.08
C SER A 71 13.84 7.55 -16.15
N ASP A 72 14.93 8.12 -16.68
CA ASP A 72 16.17 8.40 -15.96
C ASP A 72 16.39 9.90 -15.68
N VAL A 73 15.40 10.75 -15.93
CA VAL A 73 15.46 12.21 -15.71
C VAL A 73 15.92 12.62 -14.31
N SER A 74 15.56 11.85 -13.27
CA SER A 74 16.02 12.13 -11.90
C SER A 74 17.49 11.76 -11.68
N ARG A 75 17.99 10.70 -12.33
CA ARG A 75 19.36 10.21 -12.16
C ARG A 75 20.36 10.93 -13.05
N ASN A 76 19.91 11.42 -14.19
CA ASN A 76 20.76 12.05 -15.19
C ASN A 76 20.25 13.46 -15.54
N HIS A 77 19.87 14.23 -14.52
CA HIS A 77 19.26 15.54 -14.68
C HIS A 77 20.17 16.52 -15.44
N ASP A 78 21.49 16.43 -15.22
CA ASP A 78 22.47 17.29 -15.90
C ASP A 78 22.41 17.17 -17.42
N LYS A 79 22.27 15.94 -17.95
CA LYS A 79 22.14 15.70 -19.40
C LYS A 79 20.95 16.42 -20.01
N TYR A 80 19.83 16.48 -19.28
CA TYR A 80 18.58 17.06 -19.78
C TYR A 80 18.48 18.57 -19.56
N LEU A 81 19.16 19.10 -18.56
CA LEU A 81 19.21 20.53 -18.27
C LEU A 81 20.30 21.25 -19.06
N TYR A 82 21.47 20.63 -19.24
CA TYR A 82 22.66 21.28 -19.78
C TYR A 82 23.13 20.69 -21.12
N GLY A 83 22.55 19.58 -21.59
CA GLY A 83 22.96 18.88 -22.81
C GLY A 83 24.21 18.01 -22.60
N GLU A 84 24.72 17.40 -23.67
CA GLU A 84 26.00 16.70 -23.60
C GLU A 84 27.15 17.70 -23.46
N PRO A 85 28.18 17.41 -22.65
CA PRO A 85 29.33 18.29 -22.51
C PRO A 85 29.98 18.51 -23.89
N CYS A 86 30.06 19.76 -24.30
CA CYS A 86 30.70 20.14 -25.56
C CYS A 86 32.21 19.88 -25.46
N GLY A 87 32.69 18.75 -26.01
CA GLY A 87 34.11 18.41 -26.15
C GLY A 87 34.39 16.95 -25.75
N ARG A 88 34.93 16.09 -26.63
CA ARG A 88 36.01 16.28 -27.59
C ARG A 88 35.76 15.46 -28.86
N LYS A 89 36.11 16.05 -30.02
CA LYS A 89 36.43 15.30 -31.25
C LYS A 89 37.69 14.47 -31.05
#